data_AF-A0A960YCD9-F1
#
_entry.id   AF-A0A960YCD9-F1
#
_cell.length_a   1.000
_cell.length_b   1.000
_cell.length_c   1.000
_cell.angle_alpha   90.00
_cell.angle_beta   90.00
_cell.angle_gamma   90.00
#
_symmetry.space_group_name_H-M   'P 1'
#
loop_
_entity.id
_entity.type
_entity.pdbx_description
1 polymer ?
#
loop_
_entity_poly.entity_id
_entity_poly.type
_entity_poly.pdbx_seq_one_letter_code
_entity_poly.pdbx_strand_id
1 'polypeptide(L)'
;MNKLFLSLLLFFTVELFAGDWLIGPGIYMNRGDNIFETGNKFPNLSGIQGGSRITYNRDFNFIGLEALYLQDKFAFSANLSGVPWRINPGNSRDEDFVMGTITTERGSKMDLARGKVFDTAHTFTGTVNFADGHTRTSMSEYAYDFHLQVYENSANPKPGREDQWFLMLGLKYNYAKYYLYDVMQFINSRPIFYGPIGNGLTYSYSSLELPFGFGYSFNYSSFFVEPSFELLLAYNRFRDFHIQRALNFIGNNFGSGFQYQVNIGYFVFENSILKFNFKGHRQFSDGNFKTSGGLNVNDISSNFLGSFRSYVSTKEVSLGFQFLHRMSH
;
A
#
# COMPACT_ATOMS: atom_id res chain seq x y z
N MET A 1 8.29 17.93 31.00
CA MET A 1 7.73 17.75 29.65
C MET A 1 6.25 18.09 29.66
N ASN A 2 5.86 19.19 29.08
CA ASN A 2 5.80 20.46 29.81
C ASN A 2 4.40 21.02 29.61
N LYS A 3 3.88 21.73 30.60
CA LYS A 3 2.63 22.50 30.49
C LYS A 3 2.62 23.37 29.24
N LEU A 4 3.78 23.82 28.76
CA LEU A 4 4.00 24.48 27.46
C LEU A 4 3.50 23.70 26.23
N PHE A 5 3.64 22.37 26.21
CA PHE A 5 3.15 21.50 25.12
C PHE A 5 1.62 21.37 25.16
N LEU A 6 1.04 21.33 26.36
CA LEU A 6 -0.41 21.34 26.56
C LEU A 6 -1.00 22.73 26.24
N SER A 7 -0.29 23.81 26.59
CA SER A 7 -0.63 25.19 26.23
C SER A 7 -0.56 25.42 24.72
N LEU A 8 0.46 24.87 24.04
CA LEU A 8 0.57 24.89 22.58
C LEU A 8 -0.57 24.10 21.95
N LEU A 9 -0.89 22.89 22.43
CA LEU A 9 -2.06 22.13 21.96
C LEU A 9 -3.36 22.91 22.16
N LEU A 10 -3.55 23.57 23.32
CA LEU A 10 -4.74 24.36 23.62
C LEU A 10 -4.84 25.65 22.79
N PHE A 11 -3.74 26.35 22.54
CA PHE A 11 -3.70 27.50 21.63
C PHE A 11 -3.97 27.09 20.18
N PHE A 12 -3.42 25.94 19.74
CA PHE A 12 -3.75 25.37 18.44
C PHE A 12 -5.25 24.99 18.36
N THR A 13 -5.86 24.47 19.42
CA THR A 13 -7.29 24.06 19.40
C THR A 13 -8.30 25.20 19.44
N VAL A 14 -7.93 26.48 19.55
CA VAL A 14 -8.92 27.57 19.49
C VAL A 14 -8.90 28.26 18.11
N GLU A 15 -7.75 28.31 17.44
CA GLU A 15 -7.67 28.83 16.05
C GLU A 15 -7.93 27.74 14.99
N LEU A 16 -7.61 26.46 15.24
CA LEU A 16 -7.92 25.35 14.32
C LEU A 16 -9.43 25.11 14.09
N PHE A 17 -10.30 25.68 14.92
CA PHE A 17 -11.76 25.56 14.73
C PHE A 17 -12.38 26.78 14.04
N ALA A 18 -11.61 27.80 13.65
CA ALA A 18 -12.10 28.93 12.87
C ALA A 18 -12.08 28.70 11.35
N GLY A 19 -11.54 27.56 10.88
CA GLY A 19 -11.41 27.25 9.45
C GLY A 19 -12.60 26.46 8.89
N ASP A 20 -12.62 26.33 7.56
CA ASP A 20 -13.67 25.63 6.83
C ASP A 20 -13.43 24.12 6.88
N TRP A 21 -14.36 23.38 7.48
CA TRP A 21 -14.36 21.92 7.48
C TRP A 21 -15.28 21.38 6.40
N LEU A 22 -14.78 20.51 5.54
CA LEU A 22 -15.59 19.69 4.64
C LEU A 22 -15.47 18.23 5.03
N ILE A 23 -16.59 17.53 5.17
CA ILE A 23 -16.62 16.12 5.56
C ILE A 23 -17.57 15.38 4.63
N GLY A 24 -17.21 14.15 4.27
CA GLY A 24 -18.20 13.27 3.69
C GLY A 24 -17.68 11.94 3.17
N PRO A 25 -18.60 11.10 2.68
CA PRO A 25 -18.30 9.73 2.30
C PRO A 25 -17.62 9.65 0.93
N GLY A 26 -16.89 8.55 0.73
CA GLY A 26 -16.32 8.16 -0.53
C GLY A 26 -16.55 6.68 -0.84
N ILE A 27 -16.68 6.37 -2.12
CA ILE A 27 -16.64 5.02 -2.66
C ILE A 27 -15.46 4.93 -3.64
N TYR A 28 -14.78 3.79 -3.61
CA TYR A 28 -13.56 3.61 -4.36
C TYR A 28 -13.52 2.22 -4.99
N MET A 29 -12.89 2.14 -6.15
CA MET A 29 -12.46 0.91 -6.79
C MET A 29 -10.94 0.89 -6.80
N ASN A 30 -10.35 -0.26 -6.50
CA ASN A 30 -8.93 -0.52 -6.59
C ASN A 30 -8.64 -1.63 -7.60
N ARG A 31 -7.49 -1.53 -8.25
CA ARG A 31 -6.92 -2.52 -9.16
C ARG A 31 -5.42 -2.59 -8.94
N GLY A 32 -4.84 -3.77 -9.07
CA GLY A 32 -3.39 -3.96 -8.99
C GLY A 32 -3.01 -5.17 -8.17
N ASP A 33 -1.77 -5.19 -7.68
CA ASP A 33 -1.18 -6.36 -7.05
C ASP A 33 -0.26 -5.96 -5.89
N ASN A 34 -0.24 -6.80 -4.85
CA ASN A 34 0.80 -6.81 -3.84
C ASN A 34 1.59 -8.12 -3.97
N ILE A 35 2.90 -7.99 -4.13
CA ILE A 35 3.82 -9.10 -4.38
C ILE A 35 4.83 -9.16 -3.25
N PHE A 36 4.90 -10.32 -2.60
CA PHE A 36 5.98 -10.70 -1.69
C PHE A 36 6.92 -11.66 -2.42
N GLU A 37 8.23 -11.40 -2.37
CA GLU A 37 9.25 -12.29 -2.92
C GLU A 37 10.37 -12.52 -1.91
N THR A 38 10.87 -13.74 -1.87
CA THR A 38 12.07 -14.14 -1.13
C THR A 38 12.91 -15.04 -2.00
N GLY A 39 14.23 -14.99 -1.82
CA GLY A 39 15.13 -15.89 -2.49
C GLY A 39 16.55 -15.69 -2.02
N ASN A 40 17.32 -16.78 -2.03
CA ASN A 40 18.75 -16.69 -1.78
C ASN A 40 19.55 -17.25 -2.97
N LYS A 41 20.29 -16.38 -3.65
CA LYS A 41 21.22 -16.77 -4.72
C LYS A 41 22.51 -17.37 -4.16
N PHE A 42 22.97 -16.90 -3.00
CA PHE A 42 24.19 -17.34 -2.35
C PHE A 42 23.81 -18.04 -1.05
N PRO A 43 23.62 -19.36 -1.05
CA PRO A 43 23.11 -20.07 0.11
C PRO A 43 23.95 -19.69 1.32
N ASN A 44 23.27 -19.21 2.37
CA ASN A 44 23.82 -19.27 3.71
C ASN A 44 24.10 -20.75 4.06
N LEU A 45 24.71 -21.04 5.21
CA LEU A 45 25.09 -22.40 5.67
C LEU A 45 23.98 -23.47 5.57
N SER A 46 22.74 -23.07 5.24
CA SER A 46 21.56 -23.89 4.91
C SER A 46 21.54 -24.53 3.52
N GLY A 47 22.37 -24.12 2.55
CA GLY A 47 22.45 -24.75 1.23
C GLY A 47 21.27 -24.51 0.28
N ILE A 48 20.30 -23.67 0.65
CA ILE A 48 19.06 -23.46 -0.13
C ILE A 48 19.31 -22.47 -1.29
N GLN A 49 19.36 -22.99 -2.52
CA GLN A 49 19.35 -22.22 -3.78
C GLN A 49 17.93 -22.11 -4.34
N GLY A 50 17.04 -21.49 -3.59
CA GLY A 50 15.63 -21.38 -3.94
C GLY A 50 15.01 -20.07 -3.46
N GLY A 51 13.80 -19.80 -3.94
CA GLY A 51 13.00 -18.68 -3.52
C GLY A 51 11.52 -18.94 -3.75
N SER A 52 10.70 -18.05 -3.20
CA SER A 52 9.24 -18.07 -3.32
C SER A 52 8.73 -16.68 -3.66
N ARG A 53 7.62 -16.64 -4.40
CA ARG A 53 6.83 -15.46 -4.68
C ARG A 53 5.40 -15.74 -4.27
N ILE A 54 4.80 -14.81 -3.55
CA ILE A 54 3.35 -14.78 -3.40
C ILE A 54 2.81 -13.48 -4.00
N THR A 55 1.91 -13.63 -4.97
CA THR A 55 1.19 -12.53 -5.60
C THR A 55 -0.23 -12.51 -5.08
N TYR A 56 -0.70 -11.35 -4.64
CA TYR A 56 -2.07 -11.10 -4.25
C TYR A 56 -2.64 -10.00 -5.13
N ASN A 57 -3.68 -10.31 -5.91
CA ASN A 57 -4.47 -9.28 -6.58
C ASN A 57 -5.12 -8.36 -5.54
N ARG A 58 -5.37 -7.14 -5.99
CA ARG A 58 -5.99 -6.05 -5.22
C ARG A 58 -7.17 -5.46 -5.99
N ASP A 59 -7.99 -6.36 -6.51
CA ASP A 59 -9.19 -6.08 -7.30
C ASP A 59 -10.42 -5.99 -6.39
N PHE A 60 -10.67 -4.82 -5.80
CA PHE A 60 -11.78 -4.66 -4.86
C PHE A 60 -12.35 -3.26 -4.81
N ASN A 61 -13.59 -3.17 -4.32
CA ASN A 61 -14.23 -1.91 -3.99
C ASN A 61 -14.17 -1.68 -2.48
N PHE A 62 -14.05 -0.42 -2.08
CA PHE A 62 -13.98 -0.04 -0.68
C PHE A 62 -14.68 1.29 -0.43
N ILE A 63 -14.97 1.55 0.84
CA ILE A 63 -15.62 2.79 1.29
C ILE A 63 -14.65 3.61 2.12
N GLY A 64 -14.92 4.89 2.26
CA GLY A 64 -14.16 5.74 3.16
C GLY A 64 -14.91 6.98 3.60
N LEU A 65 -14.32 7.64 4.58
CA LEU A 65 -14.73 8.94 5.09
C LEU A 65 -13.56 9.90 4.91
N GLU A 66 -13.82 11.03 4.29
CA GLU A 66 -12.83 12.10 4.14
C GLU A 66 -13.24 13.31 4.98
N ALA A 67 -12.25 13.91 5.64
CA ALA A 67 -12.34 15.20 6.28
C ALA A 67 -11.24 16.10 5.70
N LEU A 68 -11.63 17.31 5.32
CA LEU A 68 -10.77 18.34 4.76
C LEU A 68 -10.94 19.61 5.59
N TYR A 69 -9.86 20.07 6.18
CA TYR A 69 -9.79 21.33 6.89
C TYR A 69 -9.01 22.35 6.06
N LEU A 70 -9.55 23.56 5.92
CA LEU A 70 -8.99 24.60 5.09
C LEU A 70 -8.82 25.88 5.90
N GLN A 71 -7.61 26.42 5.87
CA GLN A 71 -7.28 27.69 6.50
C GLN A 71 -6.21 28.41 5.70
N ASP A 72 -6.54 29.60 5.20
CA ASP A 72 -5.65 30.44 4.39
C ASP A 72 -5.00 29.67 3.23
N LYS A 73 -3.72 29.33 3.35
CA LYS A 73 -2.90 28.59 2.38
C LYS A 73 -2.81 27.09 2.67
N PHE A 74 -3.28 26.65 3.83
CA PHE A 74 -3.16 25.28 4.29
C PHE A 74 -4.43 24.49 4.05
N ALA A 75 -4.28 23.30 3.49
CA ALA A 75 -5.31 22.27 3.47
C ALA A 75 -4.81 21.03 4.19
N PHE A 76 -5.55 20.56 5.17
CA PHE A 76 -5.29 19.31 5.86
C PHE A 76 -6.38 18.31 5.46
N SER A 77 -6.00 17.22 4.81
CA SER A 77 -6.92 16.13 4.48
C SER A 77 -6.63 14.90 5.34
N ALA A 78 -7.70 14.23 5.75
CA ALA A 78 -7.67 12.95 6.43
C ALA A 78 -8.68 12.04 5.75
N ASN A 79 -8.23 10.89 5.25
CA ASN A 79 -9.06 9.88 4.63
C ASN A 79 -8.92 8.57 5.40
N LEU A 80 -10.03 8.07 5.92
CA LEU A 80 -10.12 6.76 6.55
C LEU A 80 -10.90 5.85 5.61
N SER A 81 -10.28 4.82 5.07
CA SER A 81 -10.90 3.98 4.05
C SER A 81 -10.55 2.51 4.21
N GLY A 82 -11.34 1.63 3.60
CA GLY A 82 -11.05 0.20 3.62
C GLY A 82 -12.29 -0.68 3.47
N VAL A 83 -12.06 -1.97 3.71
CA VAL A 83 -13.08 -3.01 3.68
C VAL A 83 -13.00 -3.78 5.00
N PRO A 84 -13.90 -3.50 5.96
CA PRO A 84 -13.78 -4.06 7.30
C PRO A 84 -14.17 -5.55 7.37
N TRP A 85 -14.93 -6.04 6.39
CA TRP A 85 -15.27 -7.45 6.22
C TRP A 85 -14.34 -8.13 5.21
N ARG A 86 -14.36 -9.47 5.19
CA ARG A 86 -13.60 -10.24 4.21
C ARG A 86 -14.26 -10.20 2.84
N ILE A 87 -13.48 -9.87 1.83
CA ILE A 87 -13.88 -9.90 0.43
C ILE A 87 -12.89 -10.73 -0.38
N ASN A 88 -13.28 -11.14 -1.59
CA ASN A 88 -12.34 -11.73 -2.53
C ASN A 88 -11.65 -10.60 -3.32
N PRO A 89 -10.31 -10.43 -3.22
CA PRO A 89 -9.59 -9.36 -3.91
C PRO A 89 -9.10 -9.77 -5.31
N GLY A 90 -9.61 -10.88 -5.86
CA GLY A 90 -9.14 -11.50 -7.10
C GLY A 90 -8.32 -12.77 -6.84
N ASN A 91 -7.31 -12.97 -7.68
CA ASN A 91 -6.47 -14.16 -7.64
C ASN A 91 -5.33 -14.03 -6.63
N SER A 92 -4.82 -15.17 -6.18
CA SER A 92 -3.52 -15.23 -5.53
C SER A 92 -2.73 -16.38 -6.09
N ARG A 93 -1.41 -16.26 -6.12
CA ARG A 93 -0.53 -17.34 -6.54
C ARG A 93 0.71 -17.37 -5.66
N ASP A 94 0.98 -18.53 -5.09
CA ASP A 94 2.24 -18.84 -4.42
C ASP A 94 3.10 -19.67 -5.37
N GLU A 95 4.33 -19.27 -5.62
CA GLU A 95 5.22 -19.83 -6.62
C GLU A 95 6.58 -20.10 -5.99
N ASP A 96 7.08 -21.33 -6.13
CA ASP A 96 8.46 -21.66 -5.79
C ASP A 96 9.33 -21.68 -7.04
N PHE A 97 10.56 -21.19 -6.93
CA PHE A 97 11.55 -21.21 -8.00
C PHE A 97 12.92 -21.65 -7.51
N VAL A 98 13.66 -22.28 -8.43
CA VAL A 98 15.06 -22.67 -8.22
C VAL A 98 15.96 -21.52 -8.65
N MET A 99 16.86 -21.11 -7.77
CA MET A 99 17.81 -20.03 -8.02
C MET A 99 19.08 -20.60 -8.65
N GLY A 100 19.12 -20.67 -9.99
CA GLY A 100 20.31 -21.09 -10.73
C GLY A 100 21.40 -20.00 -10.80
N THR A 101 22.59 -20.36 -11.32
CA THR A 101 23.73 -19.44 -11.52
C THR A 101 23.40 -18.22 -12.41
N ILE A 102 22.38 -18.33 -13.28
CA ILE A 102 22.00 -17.33 -14.28
C ILE A 102 20.93 -16.34 -13.76
N THR A 103 20.25 -16.62 -12.64
CA THR A 103 19.20 -15.72 -12.12
C THR A 103 19.82 -14.42 -11.62
N THR A 104 19.36 -13.28 -12.13
CA THR A 104 19.82 -11.94 -11.71
C THR A 104 18.81 -11.34 -10.75
N GLU A 105 19.21 -11.16 -9.50
CA GLU A 105 18.41 -10.45 -8.49
C GLU A 105 18.28 -8.98 -8.87
N ARG A 106 17.05 -8.50 -9.12
CA ARG A 106 16.77 -7.10 -9.42
C ARG A 106 16.06 -6.43 -8.24
N GLY A 107 16.75 -6.41 -7.09
CA GLY A 107 16.19 -5.99 -5.80
C GLY A 107 15.88 -4.49 -5.69
N SER A 108 16.80 -3.62 -6.13
CA SER A 108 16.59 -2.17 -6.13
C SER A 108 15.90 -1.74 -7.43
N LYS A 109 14.61 -1.47 -7.34
CA LYS A 109 13.74 -1.11 -8.48
C LYS A 109 13.62 0.40 -8.68
N MET A 110 14.14 1.18 -7.72
CA MET A 110 14.30 2.63 -7.81
C MET A 110 15.64 3.04 -7.20
N ASP A 111 16.42 3.77 -7.99
CA ASP A 111 17.63 4.46 -7.55
C ASP A 111 17.45 5.95 -7.83
N LEU A 112 16.92 6.68 -6.84
CA LEU A 112 16.66 8.11 -6.94
C LEU A 112 17.94 8.92 -7.15
N ALA A 113 19.07 8.45 -6.63
CA ALA A 113 20.36 9.13 -6.80
C ALA A 113 20.89 9.02 -8.24
N ARG A 114 20.53 7.95 -8.96
CA ARG A 114 20.94 7.72 -10.36
C ARG A 114 19.84 7.93 -11.39
N GLY A 115 18.64 8.36 -10.96
CA GLY A 115 17.49 8.59 -11.83
C GLY A 115 17.01 7.33 -12.57
N LYS A 116 17.17 6.13 -11.99
CA LYS A 116 16.77 4.86 -12.63
C LYS A 116 15.53 4.27 -11.97
N VAL A 117 14.56 3.92 -12.80
CA VAL A 117 13.37 3.16 -12.41
C VAL A 117 13.31 1.88 -13.24
N PHE A 118 13.25 0.75 -12.56
CA PHE A 118 13.02 -0.56 -13.17
C PHE A 118 11.63 -1.04 -12.74
N ASP A 119 10.61 -0.71 -13.53
CA ASP A 119 9.25 -1.17 -13.24
C ASP A 119 9.05 -2.63 -13.69
N THR A 120 9.70 -3.55 -12.98
CA THR A 120 9.38 -4.97 -13.06
C THR A 120 8.66 -5.39 -11.78
N ALA A 121 7.52 -6.06 -11.92
CA ALA A 121 6.82 -6.66 -10.79
C ALA A 121 7.73 -7.63 -10.02
N HIS A 122 8.64 -8.29 -10.73
CA HIS A 122 9.41 -9.42 -10.24
C HIS A 122 10.88 -9.12 -9.97
N THR A 123 11.40 -9.67 -8.88
CA THR A 123 12.82 -9.62 -8.49
C THR A 123 13.55 -10.86 -9.01
N PHE A 124 12.87 -12.01 -9.02
CA PHE A 124 13.39 -13.30 -9.50
C PHE A 124 12.62 -13.83 -10.71
N THR A 125 13.22 -14.72 -11.49
CA THR A 125 12.62 -15.31 -12.70
C THR A 125 12.44 -16.82 -12.58
N GLY A 126 11.37 -17.34 -13.18
CA GLY A 126 11.04 -18.76 -13.23
C GLY A 126 10.01 -19.16 -12.17
N THR A 127 9.37 -20.31 -12.40
CA THR A 127 8.43 -21.00 -11.49
C THR A 127 8.59 -22.50 -11.73
N VAL A 128 8.75 -23.27 -10.65
CA VAL A 128 8.89 -24.74 -10.70
C VAL A 128 7.68 -25.41 -10.07
N ASN A 129 7.27 -24.95 -8.89
CA ASN A 129 6.04 -25.36 -8.23
C ASN A 129 5.16 -24.14 -8.02
N PHE A 130 3.85 -24.34 -7.90
CA PHE A 130 2.94 -23.26 -7.56
C PHE A 130 1.69 -23.77 -6.85
N ALA A 131 1.10 -22.92 -6.01
CA ALA A 131 -0.25 -23.07 -5.50
C ALA A 131 -1.12 -21.92 -6.02
N ASP A 132 -2.21 -22.29 -6.70
CA ASP A 132 -3.16 -21.36 -7.28
C ASP A 132 -4.36 -21.17 -6.35
N GLY A 133 -4.55 -19.92 -5.94
CA GLY A 133 -5.67 -19.46 -5.11
C GLY A 133 -6.72 -18.70 -5.91
N HIS A 134 -6.86 -18.95 -7.21
CA HIS A 134 -7.94 -18.41 -8.06
C HIS A 134 -9.29 -18.57 -7.36
N THR A 135 -9.98 -17.45 -7.09
CA THR A 135 -11.23 -17.36 -6.31
C THR A 135 -11.18 -17.83 -4.85
N ARG A 136 -10.05 -18.33 -4.36
CA ARG A 136 -9.90 -18.89 -3.00
C ARG A 136 -8.97 -18.05 -2.13
N THR A 137 -9.11 -16.74 -2.31
CA THR A 137 -8.43 -15.71 -1.54
C THR A 137 -9.47 -14.83 -0.89
N SER A 138 -9.27 -14.49 0.38
CA SER A 138 -10.05 -13.46 1.04
C SER A 138 -9.15 -12.43 1.70
N MET A 139 -9.61 -11.19 1.78
CA MET A 139 -8.86 -10.06 2.25
C MET A 139 -9.73 -9.11 3.08
N SER A 140 -9.14 -8.49 4.09
CA SER A 140 -9.64 -7.27 4.74
C SER A 140 -8.56 -6.20 4.72
N GLU A 141 -8.96 -4.93 4.61
CA GLU A 141 -8.03 -3.79 4.57
C GLU A 141 -8.55 -2.58 5.34
N TYR A 142 -7.62 -1.84 5.96
CA TYR A 142 -7.86 -0.53 6.55
C TYR A 142 -6.70 0.41 6.22
N ALA A 143 -7.02 1.57 5.69
CA ALA A 143 -6.10 2.61 5.29
C ALA A 143 -6.43 3.94 5.99
N TYR A 144 -5.39 4.63 6.43
CA TYR A 144 -5.42 5.97 6.97
C TYR A 144 -4.47 6.82 6.15
N ASP A 145 -4.98 7.86 5.50
CA ASP A 145 -4.22 8.71 4.60
C ASP A 145 -4.37 10.18 5.02
N PHE A 146 -3.30 10.78 5.50
CA PHE A 146 -3.25 12.18 5.93
C PHE A 146 -2.36 12.98 4.99
N HIS A 147 -2.81 14.15 4.54
CA HIS A 147 -1.96 15.10 3.82
C HIS A 147 -2.09 16.51 4.35
N LEU A 148 -0.98 17.22 4.30
CA LEU A 148 -0.89 18.66 4.34
C LEU A 148 -0.56 19.16 2.94
N GLN A 149 -1.36 20.07 2.44
CA GLN A 149 -1.12 20.79 1.19
C GLN A 149 -0.95 22.27 1.50
N VAL A 150 0.09 22.89 0.92
CA VAL A 150 0.38 24.31 1.09
C VAL A 150 0.31 24.96 -0.28
N TYR A 151 -0.73 25.76 -0.48
CA TYR A 151 -1.03 26.49 -1.70
C TYR A 151 -0.29 27.83 -1.73
N GLU A 152 0.07 28.31 -2.92
CA GLU A 152 0.76 29.61 -3.08
C GLU A 152 -0.08 30.79 -2.57
N ASN A 153 -1.39 30.79 -2.87
CA ASN A 153 -2.29 31.90 -2.60
C ASN A 153 -3.36 31.55 -1.55
N SER A 154 -4.22 30.58 -1.85
CA SER A 154 -5.27 30.14 -0.92
C SER A 154 -5.68 28.70 -1.17
N ALA A 155 -5.86 27.94 -0.09
CA ALA A 155 -6.37 26.59 -0.05
C ALA A 155 -7.89 26.50 -0.23
N ASN A 156 -8.65 27.56 0.08
CA ASN A 156 -10.11 27.52 0.06
C ASN A 156 -10.61 27.33 -1.39
N PRO A 157 -11.28 26.21 -1.72
CA PRO A 157 -11.81 25.97 -3.04
C PRO A 157 -13.07 26.84 -3.17
N LYS A 158 -13.00 27.86 -4.01
CA LYS A 158 -14.13 28.75 -4.35
C LYS A 158 -14.20 28.91 -5.86
N PRO A 159 -15.41 29.09 -6.43
CA PRO A 159 -15.54 29.38 -7.84
C PRO A 159 -14.73 30.62 -8.24
N GLY A 160 -13.96 30.51 -9.33
CA GLY A 160 -13.12 31.60 -9.82
C GLY A 160 -11.82 31.85 -9.04
N ARG A 161 -11.38 30.89 -8.20
CA ARG A 161 -10.01 30.90 -7.64
C ARG A 161 -8.99 30.90 -8.77
N GLU A 162 -7.85 31.55 -8.55
CA GLU A 162 -6.73 31.50 -9.49
C GLU A 162 -6.06 30.12 -9.51
N ASP A 163 -5.51 29.78 -10.67
CA ASP A 163 -4.62 28.64 -10.82
C ASP A 163 -3.34 28.86 -10.00
N GLN A 164 -2.83 27.79 -9.38
CA GLN A 164 -1.69 27.93 -8.47
C GLN A 164 -0.99 26.59 -8.20
N TRP A 165 0.29 26.67 -7.85
CA TRP A 165 1.02 25.51 -7.33
C TRP A 165 0.67 25.22 -5.88
N PHE A 166 0.91 23.99 -5.48
CA PHE A 166 0.91 23.58 -4.09
C PHE A 166 1.98 22.53 -3.80
N LEU A 167 2.51 22.57 -2.58
CA LEU A 167 3.39 21.53 -2.05
C LEU A 167 2.59 20.56 -1.20
N MET A 168 3.01 19.30 -1.17
CA MET A 168 2.35 18.23 -0.44
C MET A 168 3.32 17.49 0.47
N LEU A 169 2.84 17.17 1.66
CA LEU A 169 3.47 16.24 2.59
C LEU A 169 2.38 15.35 3.17
N GLY A 170 2.63 14.05 3.26
CA GLY A 170 1.66 13.09 3.77
C GLY A 170 2.20 12.11 4.79
N LEU A 171 1.27 11.36 5.38
CA LEU A 171 1.51 10.19 6.20
C LEU A 171 0.42 9.16 5.89
N LYS A 172 0.82 8.00 5.38
CA LYS A 172 -0.11 6.92 5.02
C LYS A 172 0.17 5.69 5.85
N TYR A 173 -0.87 5.09 6.39
CA TYR A 173 -0.81 3.79 7.01
C TYR A 173 -1.81 2.86 6.33
N ASN A 174 -1.36 1.69 5.89
CA ASN A 174 -2.24 0.65 5.38
C ASN A 174 -2.00 -0.64 6.17
N TYR A 175 -3.08 -1.35 6.50
CA TYR A 175 -3.03 -2.71 7.05
C TYR A 175 -3.95 -3.64 6.25
N ALA A 176 -3.35 -4.64 5.63
CA ALA A 176 -4.05 -5.69 4.88
C ALA A 176 -3.83 -7.05 5.52
N LYS A 177 -4.85 -7.90 5.46
CA LYS A 177 -4.76 -9.30 5.84
C LYS A 177 -5.42 -10.19 4.80
N TYR A 178 -4.63 -11.06 4.21
CA TYR A 178 -5.00 -12.07 3.23
C TYR A 178 -5.11 -13.45 3.88
N TYR A 179 -6.04 -14.24 3.35
CA TYR A 179 -6.28 -15.62 3.75
C TYR A 179 -6.49 -16.48 2.51
N LEU A 180 -5.61 -17.47 2.34
CA LEU A 180 -5.62 -18.40 1.22
C LEU A 180 -6.12 -19.74 1.73
N TYR A 181 -7.17 -20.24 1.10
CA TYR A 181 -7.85 -21.47 1.51
C TYR A 181 -8.07 -22.37 0.31
N ASP A 182 -8.13 -23.67 0.57
CA ASP A 182 -8.35 -24.72 -0.41
C ASP A 182 -7.59 -24.55 -1.73
N VAL A 183 -6.35 -24.04 -1.70
CA VAL A 183 -5.60 -23.75 -2.93
C VAL A 183 -5.20 -25.04 -3.65
N MET A 184 -5.11 -24.98 -4.98
CA MET A 184 -4.69 -26.11 -5.81
C MET A 184 -3.18 -26.04 -6.02
N GLN A 185 -2.45 -27.04 -5.55
CA GLN A 185 -1.00 -27.08 -5.64
C GLN A 185 -0.54 -27.99 -6.76
N PHE A 186 0.35 -27.46 -7.60
CA PHE A 186 1.15 -28.19 -8.57
C PHE A 186 2.57 -28.35 -8.03
N ILE A 187 3.04 -29.60 -7.95
CA ILE A 187 4.43 -29.93 -7.60
C ILE A 187 5.03 -30.72 -8.75
N ASN A 188 6.14 -30.20 -9.31
CA ASN A 188 6.92 -30.88 -10.33
C ASN A 188 7.73 -32.03 -9.70
N SER A 189 7.03 -33.09 -9.33
CA SER A 189 7.56 -34.33 -8.76
C SER A 189 7.46 -35.48 -9.76
N ARG A 190 7.89 -36.68 -9.35
CA ARG A 190 7.79 -37.92 -10.14
C ARG A 190 7.16 -39.01 -9.25
N PRO A 191 5.86 -39.33 -9.42
CA PRO A 191 4.89 -38.76 -10.38
C PRO A 191 4.56 -37.29 -10.07
N ILE A 192 4.06 -36.55 -11.07
CA ILE A 192 3.62 -35.16 -10.89
C ILE A 192 2.42 -35.14 -9.94
N PHE A 193 2.42 -34.19 -9.01
CA PHE A 193 1.31 -33.98 -8.08
C PHE A 193 0.54 -32.71 -8.47
N TYR A 194 -0.79 -32.84 -8.57
CA TYR A 194 -1.71 -31.73 -8.68
C TYR A 194 -2.95 -32.01 -7.82
N GLY A 195 -3.18 -31.22 -6.77
CA GLY A 195 -4.26 -31.49 -5.83
C GLY A 195 -4.50 -30.39 -4.81
N PRO A 196 -5.62 -30.44 -4.08
CA PRO A 196 -5.94 -29.46 -3.04
C PRO A 196 -5.05 -29.64 -1.81
N ILE A 197 -4.64 -28.54 -1.19
CA ILE A 197 -3.89 -28.57 0.07
C ILE A 197 -4.77 -28.20 1.28
N GLY A 198 -6.00 -27.72 1.07
CA GLY A 198 -6.84 -27.21 2.15
C GLY A 198 -6.40 -25.83 2.61
N ASN A 199 -6.50 -25.52 3.91
CA ASN A 199 -6.09 -24.22 4.47
C ASN A 199 -4.58 -23.97 4.23
N GLY A 200 -4.27 -23.05 3.33
CA GLY A 200 -2.90 -22.78 2.89
C GLY A 200 -2.15 -21.90 3.87
N LEU A 201 -2.43 -20.59 3.83
CA LEU A 201 -1.67 -19.60 4.57
C LEU A 201 -2.47 -18.33 4.89
N THR A 202 -1.97 -17.56 5.86
CA THR A 202 -2.41 -16.18 6.09
C THR A 202 -1.23 -15.24 5.86
N TYR A 203 -1.43 -14.17 5.12
CA TYR A 203 -0.44 -13.11 4.96
C TYR A 203 -1.00 -11.80 5.48
N SER A 204 -0.33 -11.16 6.42
CA SER A 204 -0.68 -9.82 6.89
C SER A 204 0.46 -8.87 6.61
N TYR A 205 0.10 -7.66 6.20
CA TYR A 205 1.03 -6.62 5.78
C TYR A 205 0.57 -5.28 6.33
N SER A 206 1.51 -4.50 6.86
CA SER A 206 1.32 -3.10 7.18
C SER A 206 2.36 -2.25 6.48
N SER A 207 1.92 -1.15 5.85
CA SER A 207 2.77 -0.13 5.25
C SER A 207 2.63 1.17 6.03
N LEU A 208 3.75 1.82 6.34
CA LEU A 208 3.82 3.21 6.77
C LEU A 208 4.60 3.98 5.70
N GLU A 209 3.95 4.95 5.06
CA GLU A 209 4.53 5.71 3.96
C GLU A 209 4.56 7.21 4.28
N LEU A 210 5.61 7.87 3.82
CA LEU A 210 5.81 9.31 3.87
C LEU A 210 5.85 9.86 2.43
N PRO A 211 4.68 10.21 1.87
CA PRO A 211 4.59 10.96 0.63
C PRO A 211 5.08 12.39 0.77
N PHE A 212 5.76 12.88 -0.26
CA PHE A 212 6.02 14.31 -0.41
C PHE A 212 6.12 14.66 -1.89
N GLY A 213 5.65 15.84 -2.26
CA GLY A 213 5.59 16.21 -3.66
C GLY A 213 4.96 17.56 -3.90
N PHE A 214 4.42 17.72 -5.09
CA PHE A 214 3.81 18.96 -5.55
C PHE A 214 2.65 18.66 -6.49
N GLY A 215 1.81 19.67 -6.67
CA GLY A 215 0.75 19.64 -7.66
C GLY A 215 0.41 21.03 -8.15
N TYR A 216 -0.51 21.08 -9.09
CA TYR A 216 -1.02 22.32 -9.64
C TYR A 216 -2.54 22.27 -9.64
N SER A 217 -3.17 23.37 -9.25
CA SER A 217 -4.62 23.49 -9.20
C SER A 217 -5.09 24.33 -10.37
N PHE A 218 -5.80 23.71 -11.31
CA PHE A 218 -6.53 24.40 -12.37
C PHE A 218 -7.95 24.68 -11.88
N ASN A 219 -8.40 25.93 -11.95
CA ASN A 219 -9.68 26.36 -11.45
C ASN A 219 -10.45 27.06 -12.58
N TYR A 220 -11.64 26.56 -12.88
CA TYR A 220 -12.49 27.13 -13.92
C TYR A 220 -13.96 27.13 -13.50
N SER A 221 -14.51 28.33 -13.25
CA SER A 221 -15.88 28.50 -12.77
C SER A 221 -16.15 27.61 -11.56
N SER A 222 -17.08 26.66 -11.64
CA SER A 222 -17.45 25.74 -10.56
C SER A 222 -16.68 24.42 -10.58
N PHE A 223 -15.60 24.32 -11.36
CA PHE A 223 -14.78 23.12 -11.47
C PHE A 223 -13.35 23.40 -11.05
N PHE A 224 -12.70 22.39 -10.48
CA PHE A 224 -11.25 22.39 -10.31
C PHE A 224 -10.66 21.03 -10.69
N VAL A 225 -9.40 21.06 -11.14
CA VAL A 225 -8.61 19.87 -11.46
C VAL A 225 -7.23 20.02 -10.83
N GLU A 226 -6.85 19.06 -9.99
CA GLU A 226 -5.62 19.06 -9.22
C GLU A 226 -4.80 17.79 -9.51
N PRO A 227 -3.98 17.78 -10.57
CA PRO A 227 -2.92 16.79 -10.73
C PRO A 227 -1.81 17.03 -9.72
N SER A 228 -1.25 15.95 -9.19
CA SER A 228 -0.12 15.94 -8.28
C SER A 228 0.75 14.71 -8.47
N PHE A 229 2.01 14.84 -8.09
CA PHE A 229 2.99 13.79 -8.10
C PHE A 229 3.80 13.83 -6.80
N GLU A 230 4.00 12.66 -6.19
CA GLU A 230 4.68 12.53 -4.92
C GLU A 230 5.67 11.37 -4.95
N LEU A 231 6.83 11.57 -4.34
CA LEU A 231 7.75 10.51 -4.01
C LEU A 231 7.36 9.91 -2.65
N LEU A 232 7.65 8.63 -2.46
CA LEU A 232 7.29 7.89 -1.26
C LEU A 232 8.55 7.32 -0.61
N LEU A 233 8.65 7.44 0.72
CA LEU A 233 9.46 6.57 1.55
C LEU A 233 8.54 5.61 2.28
N ALA A 234 8.84 4.32 2.29
CA ALA A 234 7.97 3.30 2.84
C ALA A 234 8.71 2.41 3.85
N TYR A 235 8.03 2.12 4.96
CA TYR A 235 8.39 1.08 5.91
C TYR A 235 7.28 0.04 5.99
N ASN A 236 7.65 -1.20 5.73
CA ASN A 236 6.75 -2.32 5.62
C ASN A 236 7.04 -3.34 6.70
N ARG A 237 6.00 -3.89 7.29
CA ARG A 237 6.08 -5.05 8.18
C ARG A 237 5.10 -6.10 7.69
N PHE A 238 5.55 -7.34 7.65
CA PHE A 238 4.72 -8.44 7.19
C PHE A 238 4.85 -9.67 8.09
N ARG A 239 3.84 -10.51 7.99
CA ARG A 239 3.83 -11.86 8.52
C ARG A 239 3.15 -12.77 7.52
N ASP A 240 3.88 -13.77 7.05
CA ASP A 240 3.33 -14.93 6.37
C ASP A 240 3.25 -16.07 7.39
N PHE A 241 2.08 -16.69 7.52
CA PHE A 241 1.89 -17.84 8.39
C PHE A 241 1.33 -19.01 7.58
N HIS A 242 2.14 -20.05 7.44
CA HIS A 242 1.78 -21.29 6.79
C HIS A 242 1.11 -22.23 7.80
N ILE A 243 -0.20 -22.43 7.64
CA ILE A 243 -1.04 -23.13 8.62
C ILE A 243 -0.61 -24.60 8.75
N GLN A 244 -0.38 -25.26 7.63
CA GLN A 244 -0.03 -26.68 7.58
C GLN A 244 1.34 -27.00 8.23
N ARG A 245 2.23 -26.02 8.29
CA ARG A 245 3.59 -26.15 8.86
C ARG A 245 3.69 -25.51 10.24
N ALA A 246 2.63 -24.85 10.72
CA ALA A 246 2.67 -23.98 11.90
C ALA A 246 3.90 -23.05 11.93
N LEU A 247 4.24 -22.47 10.77
CA LEU A 247 5.48 -21.73 10.55
C LEU A 247 5.18 -20.27 10.18
N ASN A 248 5.79 -19.33 10.89
CA ASN A 248 5.71 -17.91 10.61
C ASN A 248 6.98 -17.43 9.91
N PHE A 249 6.82 -16.50 8.98
CA PHE A 249 7.87 -15.68 8.39
C PHE A 249 7.55 -14.23 8.73
N ILE A 250 8.38 -13.59 9.54
CA ILE A 250 8.13 -12.26 10.09
C ILE A 250 9.28 -11.36 9.68
N GLY A 251 8.97 -10.28 8.97
CA GLY A 251 10.00 -9.40 8.44
C GLY A 251 9.58 -7.95 8.35
N ASN A 252 10.58 -7.12 8.10
CA ASN A 252 10.40 -5.71 7.81
C ASN A 252 11.22 -5.33 6.59
N ASN A 253 10.64 -4.49 5.75
CA ASN A 253 11.29 -3.94 4.57
C ASN A 253 11.25 -2.41 4.61
N PHE A 254 12.25 -1.79 4.02
CA PHE A 254 12.26 -0.35 3.75
C PHE A 254 12.38 -0.14 2.25
N GLY A 255 11.84 0.96 1.76
CA GLY A 255 12.09 1.33 0.37
C GLY A 255 11.40 2.61 -0.02
N SER A 256 11.14 2.71 -1.31
CA SER A 256 10.67 3.93 -1.94
C SER A 256 9.67 3.65 -3.04
N GLY A 257 9.03 4.71 -3.49
CA GLY A 257 7.98 4.62 -4.49
C GLY A 257 7.62 5.98 -5.04
N PHE A 258 6.55 6.00 -5.80
CA PHE A 258 5.88 7.23 -6.21
C PHE A 258 4.37 7.01 -6.22
N GLN A 259 3.65 8.11 -6.14
CA GLN A 259 2.25 8.16 -6.48
C GLN A 259 1.97 9.37 -7.36
N TYR A 260 0.93 9.24 -8.18
CA TYR A 260 0.35 10.35 -8.90
C TYR A 260 -1.15 10.36 -8.62
N GLN A 261 -1.71 11.55 -8.52
CA GLN A 261 -3.11 11.73 -8.21
C GLN A 261 -3.70 12.83 -9.08
N VAL A 262 -4.92 12.62 -9.57
CA VAL A 262 -5.73 13.65 -10.21
C VAL A 262 -7.04 13.74 -9.44
N ASN A 263 -7.26 14.89 -8.81
CA ASN A 263 -8.54 15.22 -8.18
C ASN A 263 -9.33 16.14 -9.11
N ILE A 264 -10.56 15.79 -9.42
CA ILE A 264 -11.49 16.65 -10.17
C ILE A 264 -12.64 16.96 -9.23
N GLY A 265 -12.86 18.24 -8.93
CA GLY A 265 -13.97 18.67 -8.09
C GLY A 265 -14.97 19.53 -8.84
N TYR A 266 -16.23 19.42 -8.44
CA TYR A 266 -17.33 20.23 -8.91
C TYR A 266 -18.13 20.75 -7.72
N PHE A 267 -18.35 22.07 -7.65
CA PHE A 267 -19.24 22.66 -6.66
C PHE A 267 -20.69 22.41 -7.07
N VAL A 268 -21.36 21.47 -6.39
CA VAL A 268 -22.78 21.16 -6.62
C VAL A 268 -23.67 22.20 -5.97
N PHE A 269 -23.26 22.66 -4.77
CA PHE A 269 -23.86 23.74 -4.01
C PHE A 269 -22.75 24.62 -3.45
N GLU A 270 -23.08 25.80 -2.92
CA GLU A 270 -22.09 26.71 -2.31
C GLU A 270 -21.28 26.05 -1.17
N ASN A 271 -21.87 25.06 -0.50
CA ASN A 271 -21.28 24.34 0.61
C ASN A 271 -20.92 22.88 0.28
N SER A 272 -21.01 22.43 -0.97
CA SER A 272 -20.86 21.01 -1.28
C SER A 272 -20.05 20.76 -2.55
N ILE A 273 -19.09 19.83 -2.47
CA ILE A 273 -18.21 19.44 -3.56
C ILE A 273 -18.42 17.97 -3.89
N LEU A 274 -18.67 17.67 -5.16
CA LEU A 274 -18.52 16.33 -5.69
C LEU A 274 -17.09 16.19 -6.20
N LYS A 275 -16.33 15.22 -5.69
CA LYS A 275 -14.94 14.99 -6.07
C LYS A 275 -14.77 13.61 -6.70
N PHE A 276 -14.16 13.58 -7.87
CA PHE A 276 -13.63 12.38 -8.49
C PHE A 276 -12.12 12.31 -8.24
N ASN A 277 -11.63 11.14 -7.90
CA ASN A 277 -10.23 10.87 -7.65
C ASN A 277 -9.71 9.77 -8.57
N PHE A 278 -8.58 10.01 -9.21
CA PHE A 278 -7.77 8.98 -9.83
C PHE A 278 -6.40 8.97 -9.17
N LYS A 279 -5.95 7.80 -8.71
CA LYS A 279 -4.68 7.63 -8.00
C LYS A 279 -3.93 6.45 -8.57
N GLY A 280 -2.67 6.63 -8.91
CA GLY A 280 -1.73 5.53 -9.13
C GLY A 280 -0.69 5.50 -8.02
N HIS A 281 -0.37 4.31 -7.54
CA HIS A 281 0.61 4.08 -6.48
C HIS A 281 1.56 2.96 -6.88
N ARG A 282 2.86 3.21 -6.68
CA ARG A 282 3.89 2.22 -6.90
C ARG A 282 4.89 2.28 -5.76
N GLN A 283 5.07 1.15 -5.09
CA GLN A 283 5.96 1.04 -3.94
C GLN A 283 6.84 -0.19 -4.08
N PHE A 284 8.11 -0.03 -3.77
CA PHE A 284 9.13 -1.07 -3.77
C PHE A 284 9.88 -1.05 -2.44
N SER A 285 10.15 -2.21 -1.87
CA SER A 285 10.92 -2.30 -0.65
C SER A 285 11.64 -3.63 -0.55
N ASP A 286 12.80 -3.58 0.09
CA ASP A 286 13.61 -4.74 0.40
C ASP A 286 13.99 -4.74 1.88
N GLY A 287 14.37 -5.90 2.37
CA GLY A 287 14.67 -6.08 3.77
C GLY A 287 14.91 -7.54 4.09
N ASN A 288 14.57 -7.91 5.32
CA ASN A 288 14.75 -9.29 5.75
C ASN A 288 13.61 -9.77 6.65
N PHE A 289 13.42 -11.10 6.67
CA PHE A 289 12.57 -11.80 7.63
C PHE A 289 13.34 -12.88 8.39
N LYS A 290 12.72 -13.33 9.47
CA LYS A 290 13.11 -14.51 10.24
C LYS A 290 11.94 -15.48 10.30
N THR A 291 12.24 -16.75 10.51
CA THR A 291 11.21 -17.76 10.75
C THR A 291 10.97 -17.98 12.24
N SER A 292 9.75 -18.40 12.58
CA SER A 292 9.37 -18.80 13.94
C SER A 292 8.29 -19.87 13.91
N GLY A 293 8.51 -20.97 14.62
CA GLY A 293 7.59 -22.12 14.69
C GLY A 293 8.08 -23.29 13.86
N GLY A 294 7.15 -24.13 13.40
CA GLY A 294 7.48 -25.34 12.65
C GLY A 294 7.00 -26.64 13.29
N LEU A 295 6.75 -27.66 12.45
CA LEU A 295 6.36 -28.99 12.90
C LEU A 295 7.46 -30.03 12.68
N ASN A 296 8.31 -29.86 11.67
CA ASN A 296 9.38 -30.80 11.33
C ASN A 296 10.78 -30.23 11.62
N VAL A 297 11.81 -31.09 11.51
CA VAL A 297 13.21 -30.73 11.79
C VAL A 297 13.70 -29.58 10.90
N ASN A 298 13.30 -29.54 9.62
CA ASN A 298 13.71 -28.48 8.71
C ASN A 298 13.07 -27.14 9.09
N ASP A 299 11.79 -27.14 9.47
CA ASP A 299 11.08 -25.96 9.96
C ASP A 299 11.75 -25.42 11.23
N ILE A 300 12.00 -26.30 12.21
CA ILE A 300 12.63 -25.94 13.48
C ILE A 300 14.05 -25.40 13.23
N SER A 301 14.82 -26.06 12.36
CA SER A 301 16.17 -25.63 11.98
C SER A 301 16.17 -24.25 11.33
N SER A 302 15.13 -23.92 10.55
CA SER A 302 15.02 -22.63 9.87
C SER A 302 15.06 -21.45 10.83
N ASN A 303 14.50 -21.60 12.04
CA ASN A 303 14.48 -20.56 13.07
C ASN A 303 15.88 -20.11 13.50
N PHE A 304 16.91 -20.94 13.24
CA PHE A 304 18.30 -20.69 13.63
C PHE A 304 19.20 -20.30 12.45
N LEU A 305 18.68 -20.26 11.22
CA LEU A 305 19.46 -19.96 10.00
C LEU A 305 19.72 -18.45 9.77
N GLY A 306 19.27 -17.60 10.71
CA GLY A 306 19.42 -16.15 10.63
C GLY A 306 18.31 -15.49 9.81
N SER A 307 18.65 -14.36 9.20
CA SER A 307 17.70 -13.56 8.43
C SER A 307 17.77 -13.91 6.94
N PHE A 308 16.61 -13.95 6.28
CA PHE A 308 16.45 -14.17 4.84
C PHE A 308 16.03 -12.89 4.15
N ARG A 309 16.48 -12.66 2.91
CA ARG A 309 16.10 -11.48 2.14
C ARG A 309 14.64 -11.53 1.73
N SER A 310 13.97 -10.39 1.81
CA SER A 310 12.59 -10.20 1.35
C SER A 310 12.46 -8.97 0.47
N TYR A 311 11.55 -9.04 -0.48
CA TYR A 311 11.13 -7.94 -1.34
C TYR A 311 9.61 -7.84 -1.28
N VAL A 312 9.11 -6.62 -1.14
CA VAL A 312 7.67 -6.32 -1.24
C VAL A 312 7.49 -5.25 -2.29
N SER A 313 6.54 -5.48 -3.19
CA SER A 313 6.21 -4.62 -4.30
C SER A 313 4.69 -4.45 -4.36
N THR A 314 4.23 -3.21 -4.19
CA THR A 314 2.82 -2.84 -4.33
C THR A 314 2.64 -2.00 -5.59
N LYS A 315 1.61 -2.32 -6.37
CA LYS A 315 1.17 -1.52 -7.52
C LYS A 315 -0.32 -1.39 -7.46
N GLU A 316 -0.82 -0.18 -7.49
CA GLU A 316 -2.26 0.09 -7.41
C GLU A 316 -2.68 1.21 -8.34
N VAL A 317 -3.91 1.09 -8.83
CA VAL A 317 -4.65 2.15 -9.47
C VAL A 317 -6.03 2.20 -8.82
N SER A 318 -6.37 3.35 -8.26
CA SER A 318 -7.65 3.58 -7.61
C SER A 318 -8.44 4.68 -8.31
N LEU A 319 -9.75 4.46 -8.37
CA LEU A 319 -10.76 5.41 -8.82
C LEU A 319 -11.73 5.64 -7.68
N GLY A 320 -11.99 6.91 -7.35
CA GLY A 320 -12.83 7.29 -6.23
C GLY A 320 -13.88 8.32 -6.61
N PHE A 321 -15.04 8.24 -5.97
CA PHE A 321 -16.07 9.27 -5.99
C PHE A 321 -16.40 9.64 -4.56
N GLN A 322 -16.50 10.94 -4.29
CA GLN A 322 -16.72 11.46 -2.95
C GLN A 322 -17.67 12.64 -3.00
N PHE A 323 -18.45 12.80 -1.94
CA PHE A 323 -19.27 13.98 -1.72
C PHE A 323 -18.83 14.62 -0.41
N LEU A 324 -18.36 15.87 -0.47
CA LEU A 324 -17.87 16.62 0.67
C LEU A 324 -18.81 17.77 0.97
N HIS A 325 -19.27 17.87 2.21
CA HIS A 325 -20.14 18.93 2.67
C HIS A 325 -19.42 19.82 3.68
N ARG A 326 -19.49 21.13 3.47
CA ARG A 326 -18.95 22.15 4.35
C ARG A 326 -19.84 22.25 5.58
N MET A 327 -19.26 22.03 6.75
CA MET A 327 -19.95 22.16 8.03
C MET A 327 -20.13 23.67 8.32
N SER A 328 -21.38 24.10 8.50
CA SER A 328 -21.68 25.46 8.95
C SER A 328 -21.31 25.63 10.42
N HIS A 329 -20.56 26.68 10.73
CA HIS A 329 -20.33 27.18 12.09
C HIS A 329 -21.53 27.96 12.61
#